data_AF-A0A8T3VE20-F1
#
_entry.id   AF-A0A8T3VE20-F1
#
_cell.length_a   1.000
_cell.length_b   1.000
_cell.length_c   1.000
_cell.angle_alpha   90.00
_cell.angle_beta   90.00
_cell.angle_gamma   90.00
#
_symmetry.space_group_name_H-M   'P 1'
#
loop_
_entity.id
_entity.type
_entity.pdbx_description
1 polymer ?
#
loop_
_entity_poly.entity_id
_entity_poly.type
_entity_poly.pdbx_seq_one_letter_code
_entity_poly.pdbx_strand_id
1 'polypeptide(L)'
;MDNFKEDIKSIFEIEENDKIKFKTIEISPDKTIYFAVCESEKRMFGKISSATLEPKAFILKMGDEYHYCSLNDKKLDKNIVMEFLEKCL
;
A
#
# COMPACT_ATOMS: atom_id res chain seq x y z
N MET A 1 15.03 -9.72 -9.66
CA MET A 1 14.50 -8.65 -8.79
C MET A 1 13.36 -7.97 -9.54
N ASP A 2 12.29 -8.71 -9.92
CA ASP A 2 11.20 -8.13 -10.73
C ASP A 2 9.80 -8.72 -10.51
N ASN A 3 9.64 -9.94 -9.98
CA ASN A 3 8.28 -10.49 -9.78
C ASN A 3 7.48 -9.78 -8.70
N PHE A 4 8.12 -9.21 -7.67
CA PHE A 4 7.39 -8.56 -6.57
C PHE A 4 6.44 -7.46 -7.06
N LYS A 5 6.86 -6.60 -8.00
CA LYS A 5 5.98 -5.55 -8.52
C LYS A 5 4.83 -6.13 -9.34
N GLU A 6 5.05 -7.20 -10.08
CA GLU A 6 4.02 -7.85 -10.89
C GLU A 6 3.02 -8.64 -10.01
N ASP A 7 3.52 -9.40 -9.04
CA ASP A 7 2.70 -10.13 -8.07
C ASP A 7 1.79 -9.18 -7.30
N ILE A 8 2.34 -8.05 -6.86
CA ILE A 8 1.58 -6.99 -6.18
C ILE A 8 0.59 -6.33 -7.14
N LYS A 9 0.97 -6.02 -8.38
CA LYS A 9 0.03 -5.49 -9.37
C LYS A 9 -1.13 -6.45 -9.64
N SER A 10 -0.89 -7.76 -9.65
CA SER A 10 -1.92 -8.79 -9.83
C SER A 10 -2.84 -8.90 -8.62
N ILE A 11 -2.33 -8.76 -7.40
CA ILE A 11 -3.13 -8.81 -6.17
C ILE A 11 -4.13 -7.66 -6.09
N PHE A 12 -3.76 -6.51 -6.64
CA PHE A 12 -4.44 -5.27 -6.33
C PHE A 12 -5.64 -4.96 -7.21
N GLU A 13 -5.78 -5.54 -8.41
CA GLU A 13 -6.81 -5.16 -9.40
C GLU A 13 -7.01 -3.62 -9.51
N ILE A 14 -6.00 -2.81 -9.16
CA ILE A 14 -6.18 -1.37 -9.05
C ILE A 14 -6.20 -0.80 -10.48
N GLU A 15 -7.35 -0.30 -10.89
CA GLU A 15 -7.45 0.70 -11.95
C GLU A 15 -6.61 1.93 -11.54
N GLU A 16 -5.66 2.36 -12.39
CA GLU A 16 -4.63 3.40 -12.15
C GLU A 16 -3.25 2.95 -11.62
N ASN A 17 -2.79 1.77 -12.06
CA ASN A 17 -1.48 1.19 -11.74
C ASN A 17 -0.25 2.11 -11.94
N ASP A 18 -0.26 3.05 -12.88
CA ASP A 18 0.89 3.92 -13.17
C ASP A 18 1.15 4.99 -12.09
N LYS A 19 0.19 5.20 -11.19
CA LYS A 19 0.27 6.23 -10.14
C LYS A 19 0.61 5.68 -8.76
N ILE A 20 0.69 4.36 -8.61
CA ILE A 20 0.96 3.69 -7.33
C ILE A 20 2.47 3.71 -7.05
N LYS A 21 2.83 4.32 -5.93
CA LYS A 21 4.17 4.26 -5.34
C LYS A 21 4.14 3.30 -4.15
N PHE A 22 5.21 2.53 -3.99
CA PHE A 22 5.37 1.65 -2.84
C PHE A 22 6.37 2.26 -1.86
N LYS A 23 5.99 2.31 -0.59
CA LYS A 23 6.91 2.57 0.53
C LYS A 23 7.08 1.29 1.33
N THR A 24 8.29 0.98 1.74
CA THR A 24 8.61 -0.28 2.42
C THR A 24 9.15 -0.01 3.81
N ILE A 25 8.75 -0.85 4.76
CA ILE A 25 9.30 -0.87 6.11
C ILE A 25 9.71 -2.31 6.42
N GLU A 26 11.00 -2.53 6.61
CA GLU A 26 11.53 -3.81 7.09
C GLU A 26 11.34 -3.87 8.61
N ILE A 27 10.67 -4.92 9.09
CA ILE A 27 10.47 -5.16 10.52
C ILE A 27 11.55 -6.13 11.03
N SER A 28 11.84 -7.14 10.22
CA SER A 28 12.84 -8.17 10.47
C SER A 28 13.29 -8.78 9.14
N PRO A 29 14.38 -9.58 9.10
CA PRO A 29 14.88 -10.18 7.86
C PRO A 29 13.85 -11.02 7.11
N ASP A 30 12.86 -11.56 7.83
CA ASP A 30 11.75 -12.34 7.31
C ASP A 30 10.45 -11.54 7.13
N LYS A 31 10.35 -10.30 7.62
CA LYS A 31 9.10 -9.52 7.61
C LYS A 31 9.28 -8.12 7.03
N THR A 32 8.53 -7.84 5.98
CA THR A 32 8.52 -6.51 5.34
C THR A 32 7.09 -6.07 5.08
N ILE A 33 6.75 -4.84 5.47
CA ILE A 33 5.50 -4.19 5.09
C ILE A 33 5.73 -3.32 3.87
N TYR A 34 4.86 -3.45 2.88
CA TYR A 34 4.79 -2.64 1.68
C TYR A 34 3.50 -1.83 1.68
N PHE A 35 3.61 -0.51 1.74
CA PHE A 35 2.49 0.43 1.64
C PHE A 35 2.34 0.88 0.20
N ALA A 36 1.19 0.60 -0.40
CA ALA A 36 0.81 1.14 -1.70
C ALA A 36 0.14 2.49 -1.48
N VAL A 37 0.71 3.56 -2.03
CA VAL A 37 0.20 4.93 -1.95
C VAL A 37 0.02 5.51 -3.36
N CYS A 38 -1.04 6.27 -3.57
CA CYS A 38 -1.25 7.03 -4.81
C CYS A 38 -1.11 8.52 -4.52
N GLU A 39 -0.46 9.27 -5.41
CA GLU A 39 -0.51 10.73 -5.34
C GLU A 39 -1.84 11.21 -5.91
N SER A 40 -2.69 11.80 -5.07
CA SER A 40 -3.86 12.55 -5.53
C SER A 40 -3.50 14.04 -5.60
N GLU A 41 -3.59 14.61 -6.80
CA GLU A 41 -3.48 16.05 -7.00
C GLU A 41 -4.82 16.70 -6.69
N LYS A 42 -4.89 17.54 -5.65
CA LYS A 42 -6.04 18.44 -5.51
C LYS A 42 -5.80 19.67 -6.36
N ARG A 43 -6.64 19.85 -7.38
CA ARG A 43 -6.70 21.08 -8.20
C ARG A 43 -7.83 21.95 -7.66
N MET A 44 -7.49 23.10 -7.11
CA MET A 44 -8.45 24.17 -6.80
C MET A 44 -8.19 25.34 -7.72
N PHE A 45 -9.22 25.78 -8.47
CA PHE A 45 -9.18 26.97 -9.33
C PHE A 45 -7.98 27.02 -10.31
N GLY A 46 -7.68 25.90 -10.98
CA GLY A 46 -6.60 25.84 -11.97
C GLY A 46 -5.18 25.88 -11.40
N LYS A 47 -5.02 25.90 -10.07
CA LYS A 47 -3.73 25.74 -9.39
C LYS A 47 -3.68 24.39 -8.67
N ILE A 48 -2.56 23.68 -8.82
CA ILE A 48 -2.26 22.48 -8.03
C ILE A 48 -1.96 22.98 -6.61
N SER A 49 -2.87 22.71 -5.67
CA SER A 49 -2.77 23.24 -4.30
C SER A 49 -2.10 22.28 -3.33
N SER A 50 -2.05 20.98 -3.66
CA SER A 50 -1.35 19.97 -2.86
C SER A 50 -1.35 18.61 -3.57
N ALA A 51 -0.21 17.92 -3.53
CA ALA A 51 -0.13 16.48 -3.79
C ALA A 51 -0.30 15.76 -2.45
N THR A 52 -1.40 15.01 -2.28
CA THR A 52 -1.63 14.21 -1.07
C THR A 52 -1.31 12.76 -1.39
N LEU A 53 -0.53 12.09 -0.52
CA LEU A 53 -0.31 10.65 -0.64
C LEU A 53 -1.48 9.94 0.03
N GLU A 54 -2.31 9.29 -0.78
CA GLU A 54 -3.44 8.49 -0.32
C GLU A 54 -3.05 7.02 -0.26
N PRO A 55 -3.08 6.38 0.92
CA PRO A 55 -2.82 4.96 1.03
C PRO A 55 -3.96 4.16 0.42
N LYS A 56 -3.63 3.22 -0.46
CA LYS A 56 -4.58 2.34 -1.17
C LYS A 56 -4.63 0.96 -0.56
N ALA A 57 -3.49 0.42 -0.13
CA ALA A 57 -3.42 -0.83 0.61
C ALA A 57 -2.06 -1.00 1.28
N PHE A 58 -1.92 -2.10 2.03
CA PHE A 58 -0.63 -2.56 2.50
C PHE A 58 -0.50 -4.09 2.38
N ILE A 59 0.72 -4.55 2.15
CA ILE A 59 1.08 -5.96 2.05
C ILE A 59 2.10 -6.27 3.15
N LEU A 60 1.86 -7.33 3.90
CA LEU A 60 2.87 -7.93 4.77
C LEU A 60 3.47 -9.13 4.05
N LYS A 61 4.78 -9.08 3.79
CA LYS A 61 5.55 -10.25 3.37
C LYS A 61 6.13 -10.92 4.61
N MET A 62 5.92 -12.23 4.74
CA MET A 62 6.52 -13.07 5.78
C MET A 62 7.18 -14.28 5.13
N GLY A 63 8.52 -14.30 5.05
CA GLY A 63 9.23 -15.32 4.29
C GLY A 63 8.84 -15.30 2.80
N ASP A 64 8.21 -16.36 2.31
CA ASP A 64 7.68 -16.47 0.95
C ASP A 64 6.17 -16.21 0.85
N GLU A 65 5.52 -15.91 1.98
CA GLU A 65 4.08 -15.63 2.04
C GLU A 65 3.79 -14.13 1.94
N TYR A 66 2.67 -13.81 1.29
CA TYR A 66 2.18 -12.44 1.11
C TYR A 66 0.76 -12.33 1.64
N HIS A 67 0.57 -11.43 2.60
CA HIS A 67 -0.74 -11.11 3.16
C HIS A 67 -1.15 -9.71 2.71
N TYR A 68 -2.33 -9.60 2.13
CA TYR A 68 -2.83 -8.36 1.55
C TYR A 68 -3.97 -7.76 2.37
N CYS A 69 -3.93 -6.44 2.56
CA CYS A 69 -5.03 -5.68 3.15
C CYS A 69 -5.40 -4.49 2.27
N SER A 70 -6.49 -4.62 1.49
CA SER A 70 -7.09 -3.46 0.80
C SER A 70 -7.62 -2.46 1.81
N LEU A 71 -7.36 -1.18 1.57
CA LEU A 71 -7.94 -0.13 2.36
C LEU A 71 -9.31 0.33 1.84
N ASN A 72 -9.85 -0.15 0.70
CA ASN A 72 -11.20 0.13 0.16
C ASN A 72 -12.03 1.16 0.97
N ASP A 73 -11.76 2.46 0.77
CA ASP A 73 -12.39 3.63 1.42
C ASP A 73 -12.15 3.86 2.93
N LYS A 74 -11.47 2.94 3.63
CA LYS A 74 -10.94 3.13 4.99
C LYS A 74 -9.69 4.01 4.97
N LYS A 75 -9.63 4.94 5.92
CA LYS A 75 -8.37 5.66 6.21
C LYS A 75 -7.35 4.67 6.77
N LEU A 76 -6.10 4.77 6.34
CA LEU A 76 -5.00 4.08 7.00
C LEU A 76 -4.91 4.59 8.44
N ASP A 77 -5.28 3.75 9.38
CA ASP A 77 -5.23 4.02 10.81
C ASP A 77 -4.35 2.96 11.50
N LYS A 78 -3.69 3.36 12.59
CA LYS A 78 -2.83 2.47 13.37
C LYS A 78 -3.59 1.21 13.81
N ASN A 79 -4.86 1.34 14.19
CA ASN A 79 -5.65 0.20 14.66
C ASN A 79 -5.92 -0.81 13.54
N ILE A 80 -6.18 -0.36 12.31
CA ILE A 80 -6.38 -1.26 11.15
C ILE A 80 -5.10 -2.04 10.85
N VAL A 81 -3.95 -1.36 10.93
CA VAL A 81 -2.65 -2.01 10.73
C VAL A 81 -2.38 -3.03 11.82
N MET A 82 -2.66 -2.71 13.10
CA MET A 82 -2.49 -3.65 14.20
C MET A 82 -3.43 -4.84 14.10
N GLU A 83 -4.73 -4.63 13.85
CA GLU A 83 -5.71 -5.71 13.66
C GLU A 83 -5.32 -6.66 12.52
N PHE A 84 -4.75 -6.11 11.44
CA PHE A 84 -4.26 -6.94 10.35
C PHE A 84 -3.02 -7.74 10.74
N LEU A 85 -2.06 -7.10 11.41
CA LEU A 85 -0.86 -7.78 11.89
C LEU A 85 -1.21 -8.89 12.89
N GLU A 86 -2.16 -8.67 13.79
CA GLU A 86 -2.65 -9.68 14.74
C GLU A 86 -3.35 -10.87 14.05
N LYS A 87 -3.93 -10.67 12.86
CA LYS A 87 -4.53 -11.77 12.08
C LYS A 87 -3.50 -12.59 11.30
N CYS A 88 -2.35 -12.00 11.01
CA CYS A 88 -1.32 -12.64 10.19
C CYS A 88 -0.22 -13.29 11.05
N LEU A 89 0.03 -12.78 12.25
CA LEU A 89 1.02 -13.29 13.22
C LEU A 89 0.42 -14.32 14.17
#